data_AF-A0A3Q3W850-F1
#
_entry.id   AF-A0A3Q3W850-F1
#
_cell.length_a   1.000
_cell.length_b   1.000
_cell.length_c   1.000
_cell.angle_alpha   90.00
_cell.angle_beta   90.00
_cell.angle_gamma   90.00
#
_symmetry.space_group_name_H-M   'P 1'
#
loop_
_entity.id
_entity.type
_entity.pdbx_description
1 polymer ?
#
loop_
_entity_poly.entity_id
_entity_poly.type
_entity_poly.pdbx_seq_one_letter_code
_entity_poly.pdbx_strand_id
1 'polypeptide(L)'
;MASAKLSLSNEQFLCSICLEIFTEPVSTPCGHNYCKDCIKAYWSVSDVSQCPMCKETFREAPELQVNREFRDMLEVFKRTFIACNDSSPPAEPGAVHCDLCHGTKHKALKSCLVCLASYCNVHLEPHCTVQAFMWHKLVDPVATLQDRVCKKHNKMIEFFCRDDQSCVCAACLRDDHGKHNVVSVEEELKEKKPQLKVIKKQVKQTLAAKRTIAEKIQNSVMQGRQDVEKTKAETVKAFDALVASIETRKGRLIERLEEKQKAAEQQAEALFSQLQLEITEIDHTITKLEELSETEDDFRLLQGLPSVPSTSNSKPHFSARVRPLLNLETVRSAVARMEETLNEEMDSIIEEVDLVDKEETVEESVRTKTKMVFNDELGMIQRVFSVNVTLDPKTAHPSLILSGNRKQRCYPTCRLRLCSPCVCERAAVS
;
A
#
# COMPACT_ATOMS: atom_id res chain seq x y z
N MET A 1 -10.69 49.29 49.60
CA MET A 1 -11.64 50.11 48.82
C MET A 1 -12.58 49.17 48.09
N ALA A 2 -13.89 49.32 48.28
CA ALA A 2 -14.89 48.47 47.65
C ALA A 2 -15.00 48.83 46.16
N SER A 3 -14.74 47.87 45.27
CA SER A 3 -15.04 48.04 43.85
C SER A 3 -16.52 47.72 43.65
N ALA A 4 -17.33 48.77 43.50
CA ALA A 4 -18.74 48.65 43.16
C ALA A 4 -18.85 48.11 41.73
N LYS A 5 -19.36 46.88 41.60
CA LYS A 5 -19.71 46.27 40.31
C LYS A 5 -20.95 47.00 39.77
N LEU A 6 -20.73 48.07 39.01
CA LEU A 6 -21.79 48.80 38.33
C LEU A 6 -22.38 47.90 37.23
N SER A 7 -23.53 47.30 37.51
CA SER A 7 -24.38 46.66 36.50
C SER A 7 -25.02 47.76 35.65
N LEU A 8 -24.29 48.29 34.67
CA LEU A 8 -24.80 49.29 33.72
C LEU A 8 -25.52 48.54 32.59
N SER A 9 -26.80 48.83 32.39
CA SER A 9 -27.58 48.27 31.27
C SER A 9 -27.04 48.80 29.93
N ASN A 10 -26.80 47.90 28.96
CA ASN A 10 -26.21 48.21 27.63
C ASN A 10 -26.88 49.38 26.90
N GLU A 11 -28.18 49.61 27.14
CA GLU A 11 -28.98 50.67 26.52
C GLU A 11 -28.49 52.09 26.86
N GLN A 12 -27.73 52.28 27.95
CA GLN A 12 -27.25 53.60 28.39
C GLN A 12 -26.04 54.11 27.58
N PHE A 13 -25.39 53.24 26.79
CA PHE A 13 -24.19 53.57 26.01
C PHE A 13 -24.42 53.60 24.49
N LEU A 14 -25.68 53.55 24.06
CA LEU A 14 -26.06 53.59 22.64
C LEU A 14 -26.57 54.97 22.23
N CYS A 15 -26.19 55.39 21.03
CA CYS A 15 -26.73 56.60 20.42
C CYS A 15 -28.14 56.34 19.93
N SER A 16 -29.12 57.16 20.34
CA SER A 16 -30.51 56.99 19.92
C SER A 16 -30.80 57.31 18.45
N ILE A 17 -29.80 57.78 17.69
CA ILE A 17 -29.93 58.02 16.24
C ILE A 17 -29.46 56.79 15.45
N CYS A 18 -28.22 56.33 15.68
CA CYS A 18 -27.65 55.19 14.93
C CYS A 18 -27.85 53.84 15.64
N LEU A 19 -28.30 53.83 16.89
CA LEU A 19 -28.48 52.66 17.75
C LEU A 19 -27.19 51.86 18.04
N GLU A 20 -26.03 52.47 17.75
CA GLU A 20 -24.70 51.92 18.00
C GLU A 20 -24.02 52.61 19.19
N ILE A 21 -22.96 51.99 19.72
CA ILE A 21 -22.12 52.59 20.76
C ILE A 21 -21.58 53.94 20.26
N PHE A 22 -21.64 54.98 21.10
CA PHE A 22 -21.25 56.31 20.68
C PHE A 22 -19.83 56.36 20.09
N THR A 23 -19.72 57.03 18.94
CA THR A 23 -18.46 57.37 18.27
C THR A 23 -18.31 58.88 18.32
N GLU A 24 -17.20 59.35 18.91
CA GLU A 24 -16.99 60.76 19.25
C GLU A 24 -18.22 61.38 19.96
N PRO A 25 -18.55 60.93 21.18
CA PRO A 25 -19.76 61.39 21.84
C PRO A 25 -19.73 62.90 22.10
N VAL A 26 -20.86 63.56 21.87
CA VAL A 26 -21.10 64.97 22.19
C VAL A 26 -22.33 65.10 23.07
N SER A 27 -22.30 66.04 24.00
CA SER A 27 -23.42 66.34 24.90
C SER A 27 -24.11 67.61 24.44
N THR A 28 -25.43 67.56 24.29
CA THR A 28 -26.26 68.74 24.01
C THR A 28 -26.51 69.54 25.29
N PRO A 29 -26.89 70.84 25.23
CA PRO A 29 -27.19 71.64 26.41
C PRO A 29 -28.28 71.06 27.33
N CYS A 30 -29.19 70.26 26.78
CA CYS A 30 -30.22 69.55 27.55
C CYS A 30 -29.74 68.23 28.19
N GLY A 31 -28.44 67.91 28.10
CA GLY A 31 -27.80 66.76 28.74
C GLY A 31 -27.86 65.45 27.96
N HIS A 32 -28.52 65.39 26.79
CA HIS A 32 -28.55 64.18 25.96
C HIS A 32 -27.28 64.03 25.13
N ASN A 33 -26.83 62.79 24.94
CA ASN A 33 -25.60 62.45 24.24
C ASN A 33 -25.89 61.82 22.87
N TYR A 34 -25.05 62.12 21.88
CA TYR A 34 -25.12 61.58 20.52
C TYR A 34 -23.72 61.40 19.92
N CYS A 35 -23.58 60.59 18.87
CA CYS A 35 -22.37 60.65 18.04
C CYS A 35 -22.30 62.02 17.37
N LYS A 36 -21.12 62.63 17.34
CA LYS A 36 -20.91 63.96 16.75
C LYS A 36 -21.49 64.08 15.34
N ASP A 37 -21.23 63.08 14.49
CA ASP A 37 -21.70 63.09 13.11
C ASP A 37 -23.20 62.85 13.01
N CYS A 38 -23.77 62.02 13.89
CA CYS A 38 -25.21 61.75 13.90
C CYS A 38 -26.03 62.99 14.24
N ILE A 39 -25.65 63.75 15.27
CA ILE A 39 -26.39 64.97 15.63
C ILE A 39 -26.16 66.10 14.62
N LYS A 40 -24.96 66.20 14.04
CA LYS A 40 -24.69 67.16 12.94
C LYS A 40 -25.53 66.85 11.70
N ALA A 41 -25.59 65.58 11.31
CA ALA A 41 -26.43 65.14 10.20
C ALA A 41 -27.91 65.45 10.50
N TYR A 42 -28.37 65.20 11.73
CA TYR A 42 -29.75 65.52 12.13
C TYR A 42 -30.06 67.02 12.00
N TRP A 43 -29.16 67.90 12.44
CA TRP A 43 -29.33 69.36 12.29
C TRP A 43 -29.13 69.86 10.87
N SER A 44 -28.39 69.16 10.00
CA SER A 44 -28.24 69.57 8.60
C SER A 44 -29.52 69.47 7.77
N VAL A 45 -30.52 68.71 8.26
CA VAL A 45 -31.80 68.49 7.56
C VAL A 45 -32.92 69.37 8.14
N SER A 46 -32.66 70.13 9.21
CA SER A 46 -33.65 70.91 9.94
C SER A 46 -33.15 72.35 10.14
N ASP A 47 -33.98 73.34 9.78
CA ASP A 47 -33.66 74.77 9.97
C ASP A 47 -33.62 75.18 11.45
N VAL A 48 -34.01 74.26 12.35
CA VAL A 48 -33.94 74.45 13.81
C VAL A 48 -33.01 73.42 14.46
N SER A 49 -32.14 73.90 15.33
CA SER A 49 -31.28 73.06 16.17
C SER A 49 -32.10 72.48 17.32
N GLN A 50 -32.66 71.29 17.15
CA GLN A 50 -33.51 70.63 18.15
C GLN A 50 -32.89 69.32 18.65
N CYS A 51 -33.06 68.99 19.92
CA CYS A 51 -32.67 67.70 20.49
C CYS A 51 -33.59 66.56 19.97
N PRO A 52 -33.06 65.49 19.35
CA PRO A 52 -33.84 64.36 18.87
C PRO A 52 -34.70 63.68 19.94
N MET A 53 -34.19 63.61 21.18
CA MET A 53 -34.82 62.88 22.29
C MET A 53 -35.90 63.69 23.00
N CYS A 54 -35.56 64.87 23.54
CA CYS A 54 -36.50 65.67 24.35
C CYS A 54 -37.20 66.79 23.58
N LYS A 55 -36.87 66.99 22.30
CA LYS A 55 -37.43 68.04 21.42
C LYS A 55 -37.18 69.48 21.88
N GLU A 56 -36.24 69.70 22.80
CA GLU A 56 -35.82 71.05 23.19
C GLU A 56 -35.10 71.76 22.03
N THR A 57 -35.48 73.01 21.77
CA THR A 57 -34.95 73.81 20.65
C THR A 57 -33.93 74.81 21.15
N PHE A 58 -32.74 74.81 20.55
CA PHE A 58 -31.64 75.71 20.87
C PHE A 58 -31.72 76.96 20.00
N ARG A 59 -31.61 78.15 20.62
CA ARG A 59 -31.74 79.44 19.94
C ARG A 59 -30.61 79.71 18.93
N GLU A 60 -29.43 79.16 19.20
CA GLU A 60 -28.27 79.14 18.32
C GLU A 60 -27.72 77.71 18.29
N ALA A 61 -27.14 77.29 17.16
CA ALA A 61 -26.55 75.97 17.02
C ALA A 61 -25.38 75.84 18.02
N PRO A 62 -25.48 74.95 19.03
CA PRO A 62 -24.44 74.85 20.04
C PRO A 62 -23.15 74.29 19.43
N GLU A 63 -22.01 74.81 19.87
CA GLU A 63 -20.71 74.28 19.46
C GLU A 63 -20.52 72.87 20.05
N LEU A 64 -20.52 71.86 19.18
CA LEU A 64 -20.40 70.47 19.60
C LEU A 64 -18.95 70.08 19.81
N GLN A 65 -18.52 70.14 21.07
CA GLN A 65 -17.25 69.57 21.50
C GLN A 65 -17.44 68.14 21.99
N VAL A 66 -16.47 67.29 21.66
CA VAL A 66 -16.48 65.89 22.11
C VAL A 66 -16.36 65.88 23.62
N ASN A 67 -17.30 65.22 24.28
CA ASN A 67 -17.22 64.93 25.69
C ASN A 67 -16.12 63.87 25.93
N ARG A 68 -14.92 64.35 26.29
CA ARG A 68 -13.74 63.50 26.50
C ARG A 68 -13.95 62.52 27.65
N GLU A 69 -14.56 62.96 28.74
CA GLU A 69 -14.84 62.09 29.89
C GLU A 69 -15.81 60.96 29.54
N PHE A 70 -16.85 61.26 28.76
CA PHE A 70 -17.78 60.22 28.30
C PHE A 70 -17.14 59.29 27.27
N ARG A 71 -16.27 59.83 26.39
CA ARG A 71 -15.44 59.00 25.48
C ARG A 71 -14.54 58.05 26.28
N ASP A 72 -13.86 58.54 27.31
CA ASP A 72 -12.96 57.74 28.14
C ASP A 72 -13.73 56.66 28.91
N MET A 73 -14.92 57.00 29.42
CA MET A 73 -15.83 56.03 30.05
C MET A 73 -16.29 54.94 29.05
N LEU A 74 -16.62 55.33 27.81
CA LEU A 74 -16.95 54.38 26.75
C LEU A 74 -15.77 53.53 26.32
N GLU A 75 -14.54 54.06 26.36
CA GLU A 75 -13.34 53.27 26.11
C GLU A 75 -13.10 52.25 27.22
N VAL A 76 -13.33 52.62 28.48
CA VAL A 76 -13.27 51.68 29.61
C VAL A 76 -14.39 50.64 29.48
N PHE A 77 -15.60 51.02 29.09
CA PHE A 77 -16.70 50.08 28.83
C PHE A 77 -16.35 49.12 27.68
N LYS A 78 -15.86 49.64 26.53
CA LYS A 78 -15.36 48.85 25.40
C LYS A 78 -14.24 47.91 25.85
N ARG A 79 -13.27 48.38 26.64
CA ARG A 79 -12.21 47.54 27.20
C ARG A 79 -12.73 46.52 28.20
N THR A 80 -13.77 46.80 28.97
CA THR A 80 -14.33 45.84 29.93
C THR A 80 -15.15 44.75 29.22
N PHE A 81 -15.83 45.11 28.12
CA PHE A 81 -16.55 44.17 27.24
C PHE A 81 -15.59 43.34 26.37
N ILE A 82 -14.48 43.95 25.91
CA ILE A 82 -13.44 43.31 25.07
C ILE A 82 -12.38 42.57 25.92
N ALA A 83 -12.15 42.93 27.18
CA ALA A 83 -11.21 42.22 28.07
C ALA A 83 -11.76 40.86 28.56
N CYS A 84 -13.06 40.59 28.40
CA CYS A 84 -13.59 39.24 28.53
C CYS A 84 -13.26 38.34 27.32
N ASN A 85 -12.66 38.89 26.25
CA ASN A 85 -12.27 38.16 25.04
C ASN A 85 -10.90 37.46 25.16
N ASP A 86 -10.08 37.80 26.17
CA ASP A 86 -8.72 37.24 26.36
C ASP A 86 -8.63 36.14 27.44
N SER A 87 -9.75 35.78 28.08
CA SER A 87 -9.74 34.77 29.15
C SER A 87 -9.94 33.33 28.66
N SER A 88 -10.00 33.09 27.35
CA SER A 88 -10.13 31.73 26.81
C SER A 88 -9.13 31.48 25.68
N PRO A 89 -8.33 30.41 25.75
CA PRO A 89 -7.31 30.12 24.74
C PRO A 89 -7.97 29.92 23.36
N PRO A 90 -7.28 30.31 22.26
CA PRO A 90 -7.69 29.93 20.91
C PRO A 90 -7.93 28.41 20.83
N ALA A 91 -8.99 28.02 20.14
CA ALA A 91 -9.35 26.62 20.00
C ALA A 91 -8.22 25.82 19.33
N GLU A 92 -7.77 24.74 19.97
CA GLU A 92 -6.82 23.80 19.36
C GLU A 92 -7.45 23.11 18.13
N PRO A 93 -6.64 22.61 17.17
CA PRO A 93 -7.14 21.87 16.02
C PRO A 93 -8.00 20.68 16.45
N GLY A 94 -9.30 20.73 16.13
CA GLY A 94 -10.28 19.70 16.50
C GLY A 94 -11.18 20.03 17.70
N ALA A 95 -11.00 21.17 18.36
CA ALA A 95 -11.93 21.64 19.38
C ALA A 95 -13.24 22.18 18.77
N VAL A 96 -14.36 21.98 19.48
CA VAL A 96 -15.67 22.53 19.08
C VAL A 96 -15.67 24.03 19.35
N HIS A 97 -16.18 24.80 18.39
CA HIS A 97 -16.17 26.26 18.42
C HIS A 97 -17.52 26.81 18.87
N CYS A 98 -17.53 28.03 19.39
CA CYS A 98 -18.77 28.74 19.68
C CYS A 98 -19.45 29.20 18.38
N ASP A 99 -20.76 28.98 18.28
CA ASP A 99 -21.56 29.29 17.11
C ASP A 99 -22.00 30.77 17.04
N LEU A 100 -21.91 31.48 18.17
CA LEU A 100 -22.39 32.87 18.32
C LEU A 100 -21.28 33.92 18.31
N CYS A 101 -20.01 33.51 18.37
CA CYS A 101 -18.89 34.45 18.29
C CYS A 101 -18.80 35.07 16.91
N HIS A 102 -18.76 36.40 16.86
CA HIS A 102 -18.46 37.16 15.65
C HIS A 102 -16.94 37.35 15.54
N GLY A 103 -16.36 37.05 14.38
CA GLY A 103 -14.91 37.10 14.16
C GLY A 103 -14.19 35.84 14.63
N THR A 104 -13.20 35.97 15.52
CA THR A 104 -12.42 34.83 16.05
C THR A 104 -13.33 33.92 16.89
N LYS A 105 -13.53 32.67 16.44
CA LYS A 105 -14.37 31.72 17.17
C LYS A 105 -13.63 31.15 18.38
N HIS A 106 -14.20 31.35 19.56
CA HIS A 106 -13.67 30.80 20.81
C HIS A 106 -14.04 29.32 20.98
N LYS A 107 -13.27 28.59 21.79
CA LYS A 107 -13.59 27.22 22.20
C LYS A 107 -14.94 27.18 22.92
N ALA A 108 -15.82 26.29 22.49
CA ALA A 108 -17.07 26.02 23.18
C ALA A 108 -16.80 25.26 24.48
N LEU A 109 -17.50 25.63 25.55
CA LEU A 109 -17.47 24.95 26.84
C LEU A 109 -18.64 23.98 27.01
N LYS A 110 -19.81 24.33 26.45
CA LYS A 110 -21.01 23.48 26.45
C LYS A 110 -21.79 23.65 25.16
N SER A 111 -22.56 22.63 24.82
CA SER A 111 -23.58 22.67 23.77
C SER A 111 -24.97 22.57 24.39
N CYS A 112 -25.92 23.37 23.91
CA CYS A 112 -27.32 23.29 24.31
C CYS A 112 -28.09 22.37 23.36
N LEU A 113 -28.77 21.36 23.91
CA LEU A 113 -29.58 20.43 23.11
C LEU A 113 -30.92 21.03 22.66
N VAL A 114 -31.34 22.15 23.25
CA VAL A 114 -32.58 22.85 22.88
C VAL A 114 -32.29 23.88 21.78
N CYS A 115 -31.27 24.72 21.97
CA CYS A 115 -30.87 25.72 20.98
C CYS A 115 -30.05 25.14 19.82
N LEU A 116 -29.59 23.90 19.92
CA LEU A 116 -28.77 23.21 18.93
C LEU A 116 -27.49 23.99 18.55
N ALA A 117 -26.90 24.65 19.54
CA ALA A 117 -25.72 25.49 19.39
C ALA A 117 -24.69 25.25 20.49
N SER A 118 -23.44 25.61 20.21
CA SER A 118 -22.29 25.51 21.10
C SER A 118 -21.83 26.89 21.56
N TYR A 119 -21.49 27.01 22.84
CA TYR A 119 -21.30 28.28 23.52
C TYR A 119 -19.93 28.36 24.17
N CYS A 120 -19.21 29.46 23.93
CA CYS A 120 -18.07 29.87 24.78
C CYS A 120 -18.60 30.36 26.13
N ASN A 121 -17.71 30.63 27.09
CA ASN A 121 -18.12 31.05 28.44
C ASN A 121 -19.08 32.25 28.45
N VAL A 122 -18.81 33.26 27.62
CA VAL A 122 -19.62 34.48 27.54
C VAL A 122 -21.03 34.17 27.02
N HIS A 123 -21.14 33.42 25.92
CA HIS A 123 -22.45 33.08 25.37
C HIS A 123 -23.18 31.97 26.13
N LEU A 124 -22.48 31.26 27.01
CA LEU A 124 -23.06 30.25 27.90
C LEU A 124 -23.71 30.89 29.13
N GLU A 125 -23.18 32.03 29.60
CA GLU A 125 -23.64 32.71 30.82
C GLU A 125 -25.16 32.94 30.87
N PRO A 126 -25.84 33.39 29.80
CA PRO A 126 -27.31 33.51 29.80
C PRO A 126 -28.06 32.20 30.04
N HIS A 127 -27.53 31.05 29.64
CA HIS A 127 -28.14 29.73 29.93
C HIS A 127 -28.03 29.35 31.41
N CYS A 128 -27.14 29.99 32.15
CA CYS A 128 -26.94 29.77 33.58
C CYS A 128 -27.62 30.83 34.46
N THR A 129 -27.75 32.06 33.96
CA THR A 129 -28.20 33.22 34.77
C THR A 129 -29.61 33.69 34.46
N VAL A 130 -30.11 33.47 33.23
CA VAL A 130 -31.46 33.90 32.83
C VAL A 130 -32.46 32.77 33.10
N GLN A 131 -33.46 33.04 33.96
CA GLN A 131 -34.50 32.07 34.35
C GLN A 131 -35.16 31.37 33.16
N ALA A 132 -35.37 32.09 32.05
CA ALA A 132 -35.99 31.57 30.84
C ALA A 132 -35.13 30.54 30.07
N PHE A 133 -33.83 30.42 30.36
CA PHE A 133 -32.92 29.49 29.71
C PHE A 133 -32.35 28.42 30.65
N MET A 134 -32.55 28.56 31.96
CA MET A 134 -32.03 27.59 32.95
C MET A 134 -32.55 26.16 32.80
N TRP A 135 -33.68 25.95 32.11
CA TRP A 135 -34.24 24.63 31.83
C TRP A 135 -33.64 23.98 30.57
N HIS A 136 -32.78 24.68 29.85
CA HIS A 136 -32.08 24.11 28.70
C HIS A 136 -31.04 23.07 29.12
N LYS A 137 -31.08 21.89 28.52
CA LYS A 137 -30.11 20.83 28.79
C LYS A 137 -28.78 21.13 28.09
N LEU A 138 -27.74 21.38 28.89
CA LEU A 138 -26.37 21.60 28.45
C LEU A 138 -25.54 20.31 28.55
N VAL A 139 -24.75 20.02 27.52
CA VAL A 139 -23.84 18.87 27.45
C VAL A 139 -22.43 19.31 27.07
N ASP A 140 -21.45 18.41 27.18
CA ASP A 140 -20.10 18.69 26.68
C ASP A 140 -20.13 19.02 25.18
N PRO A 141 -19.20 19.87 24.69
CA PRO A 141 -19.24 20.37 23.33
C PRO A 141 -19.26 19.25 22.30
N VAL A 142 -20.22 19.28 21.38
CA VAL A 142 -20.35 18.30 20.30
C VAL A 142 -20.13 19.00 18.97
N ALA A 143 -19.15 18.52 18.18
CA ALA A 143 -18.82 19.11 16.88
C ALA A 143 -19.97 19.03 15.86
N THR A 144 -20.79 17.99 15.93
CA THR A 144 -21.89 17.73 14.99
C THR A 144 -23.23 17.58 15.70
N LEU A 145 -23.74 18.67 16.28
CA LEU A 145 -25.08 18.68 16.90
C LEU A 145 -26.19 18.38 15.88
N GLN A 146 -26.03 18.84 14.64
CA GLN A 146 -27.00 18.60 13.56
C GLN A 146 -27.18 17.10 13.24
N ASP A 147 -26.14 16.28 13.39
CA ASP A 147 -26.22 14.82 13.18
C ASP A 147 -27.07 14.11 14.25
N ARG A 148 -27.30 14.77 15.39
CA ARG A 148 -28.11 14.24 16.50
C ARG A 148 -29.57 14.66 16.41
N VAL A 149 -29.94 15.37 15.36
CA VAL A 149 -31.30 15.81 15.10
C VAL A 149 -31.90 14.95 13.99
N CYS A 150 -33.09 14.43 14.23
CA CYS A 150 -33.86 13.70 13.25
C CYS A 150 -34.21 14.61 12.08
N LYS A 151 -33.72 14.29 10.89
CA LYS A 151 -33.94 15.09 9.67
C LYS A 151 -35.43 15.20 9.27
N LYS A 152 -36.26 14.21 9.62
CA LYS A 152 -37.70 14.20 9.32
C LYS A 152 -38.50 15.11 10.24
N HIS A 153 -38.16 15.15 11.52
CA HIS A 153 -38.99 15.79 12.54
C HIS A 153 -38.33 16.98 13.24
N ASN A 154 -37.08 17.30 12.89
CA ASN A 154 -36.25 18.32 13.51
C ASN A 154 -36.23 18.22 15.05
N LYS A 155 -36.22 16.99 15.57
CA LYS A 155 -36.22 16.66 16.99
C LYS A 155 -35.01 15.81 17.35
N MET A 156 -34.53 15.94 18.59
CA MET A 156 -33.41 15.16 19.08
C MET A 156 -33.66 13.66 18.95
N ILE A 157 -32.61 12.96 18.54
CA ILE A 157 -32.57 11.50 18.49
C ILE A 157 -32.27 10.98 19.89
N GLU A 158 -33.16 10.15 20.41
CA GLU A 158 -33.11 9.64 21.78
C GLU A 158 -33.20 8.11 21.83
N PHE A 159 -33.66 7.49 20.74
CA PHE A 159 -33.95 6.07 20.67
C PHE A 159 -33.19 5.39 19.53
N PHE A 160 -33.02 4.08 19.63
CA PHE A 160 -32.46 3.22 18.60
C PHE A 160 -33.45 2.10 18.28
N CYS A 161 -33.83 1.99 17.00
CA CYS A 161 -34.67 0.92 16.51
C CYS A 161 -33.80 -0.29 16.13
N ARG A 162 -33.94 -1.41 16.85
CA ARG A 162 -33.15 -2.63 16.60
C ARG A 162 -33.54 -3.32 15.30
N ASP A 163 -34.81 -3.23 14.92
CA ASP A 163 -35.31 -3.89 13.70
C ASP A 163 -34.77 -3.20 12.44
N ASP A 164 -34.72 -1.87 12.44
CA ASP A 164 -34.24 -1.05 11.32
C ASP A 164 -32.77 -0.62 11.45
N GLN A 165 -32.10 -0.99 12.55
CA GLN A 165 -30.72 -0.61 12.89
C GLN A 165 -30.45 0.90 12.73
N SER A 166 -31.35 1.76 13.21
CA SER A 166 -31.29 3.20 13.01
C SER A 166 -31.64 4.00 14.26
N CYS A 167 -31.04 5.19 14.40
CA CYS A 167 -31.33 6.09 15.51
C CYS A 167 -32.54 6.99 15.17
N VAL A 168 -33.52 7.05 16.07
CA VAL A 168 -34.82 7.69 15.83
C VAL A 168 -35.21 8.66 16.96
N CYS A 169 -36.05 9.65 16.66
CA CYS A 169 -36.59 10.59 17.66
C CYS A 169 -37.94 10.11 18.22
N ALA A 170 -38.42 10.76 19.28
CA ALA A 170 -39.72 10.43 19.89
C ALA A 170 -40.93 10.52 18.95
N ALA A 171 -40.86 11.33 17.88
CA ALA A 171 -41.93 11.40 16.88
C ALA A 171 -41.88 10.20 15.91
N CYS A 172 -40.69 9.83 15.43
CA CYS A 172 -40.49 8.61 14.63
C CYS A 172 -41.02 7.36 15.34
N LEU A 173 -40.83 7.27 16.67
CA LEU A 173 -41.37 6.17 17.47
C LEU A 173 -42.90 6.08 17.38
N ARG A 174 -43.63 7.20 17.32
CA ARG A 174 -45.08 7.18 17.22
C ARG A 174 -45.58 6.93 15.80
N ASP A 175 -44.87 7.46 14.81
CA ASP A 175 -45.32 7.45 13.42
C ASP A 175 -44.99 6.11 12.73
N ASP A 176 -43.69 5.79 12.64
CA ASP A 176 -43.20 4.72 11.77
C ASP A 176 -42.74 3.48 12.58
N HIS A 177 -42.25 3.67 13.81
CA HIS A 177 -41.59 2.61 14.59
C HIS A 177 -42.40 2.14 15.81
N GLY A 178 -43.70 2.45 15.90
CA GLY A 178 -44.51 2.19 17.09
C GLY A 178 -44.72 0.72 17.45
N LYS A 179 -44.42 -0.18 16.52
CA LYS A 179 -44.46 -1.65 16.71
C LYS A 179 -43.08 -2.31 16.68
N HIS A 180 -42.03 -1.54 16.42
CA HIS A 180 -40.67 -2.07 16.33
C HIS A 180 -40.04 -2.16 17.72
N ASN A 181 -39.01 -2.99 17.83
CA ASN A 181 -38.19 -3.07 19.02
C ASN A 181 -37.28 -1.84 19.13
N VAL A 182 -37.78 -0.83 19.85
CA VAL A 182 -37.09 0.44 20.05
C VAL A 182 -36.63 0.55 21.50
N VAL A 183 -35.34 0.79 21.68
CA VAL A 183 -34.70 0.99 22.99
C VAL A 183 -34.08 2.39 23.07
N SER A 184 -33.69 2.83 24.26
CA SER A 184 -32.94 4.08 24.39
C SER A 184 -31.55 3.95 23.75
N VAL A 185 -31.01 5.05 23.22
CA VAL A 185 -29.63 5.06 22.68
C VAL A 185 -28.60 4.67 23.75
N GLU A 186 -28.84 5.06 25.01
CA GLU A 186 -27.95 4.77 26.15
C GLU A 186 -27.89 3.27 26.46
N GLU A 187 -29.03 2.59 26.42
CA GLU A 187 -29.15 1.14 26.63
C GLU A 187 -28.48 0.36 25.51
N GLU A 188 -28.76 0.69 24.25
CA GLU A 188 -28.13 0.03 23.10
C GLU A 188 -26.60 0.22 23.12
N LEU A 189 -26.12 1.41 23.47
CA LEU A 189 -24.69 1.68 23.64
C LEU A 189 -24.06 0.80 24.73
N LYS A 190 -24.77 0.55 25.83
CA LYS A 190 -24.29 -0.30 26.93
C LYS A 190 -24.08 -1.74 26.45
N GLU A 191 -24.96 -2.24 25.58
CA GLU A 191 -24.85 -3.57 24.97
C GLU A 191 -23.81 -3.65 23.85
N LYS A 192 -23.73 -2.64 22.97
CA LYS A 192 -22.83 -2.64 21.80
C LYS A 192 -21.38 -2.31 22.15
N LYS A 193 -21.12 -1.48 23.17
CA LYS A 193 -19.76 -1.13 23.61
C LYS A 193 -18.86 -2.34 23.92
N PRO A 194 -19.28 -3.36 24.69
CA PRO A 194 -18.45 -4.55 24.92
C PRO A 194 -18.24 -5.36 23.63
N GLN A 195 -19.25 -5.47 22.75
CA GLN A 195 -19.11 -6.14 21.45
C GLN A 195 -18.04 -5.46 20.59
N LEU A 196 -18.02 -4.12 20.54
CA LEU A 196 -16.97 -3.36 19.85
C LEU A 196 -15.57 -3.64 20.41
N LYS A 197 -15.44 -3.84 21.74
CA LYS A 197 -14.15 -4.20 22.35
C LYS A 197 -13.70 -5.60 21.91
N VAL A 198 -14.61 -6.56 21.83
CA VAL A 198 -14.33 -7.92 21.34
C VAL A 198 -13.91 -7.88 19.87
N ILE A 199 -14.69 -7.22 19.01
CA ILE A 199 -14.38 -7.07 17.59
C ILE A 199 -13.02 -6.38 17.41
N LYS A 200 -12.75 -5.30 18.14
CA LYS A 200 -11.45 -4.60 18.11
C LYS A 200 -10.30 -5.53 18.50
N LYS A 201 -10.49 -6.40 19.51
CA LYS A 201 -9.47 -7.38 19.92
C LYS A 201 -9.26 -8.43 18.82
N GLN A 202 -10.33 -8.95 18.23
CA GLN A 202 -10.28 -9.93 17.16
C GLN A 202 -9.57 -9.37 15.91
N VAL A 203 -9.95 -8.18 15.45
CA VAL A 203 -9.30 -7.50 14.31
C VAL A 203 -7.80 -7.29 14.58
N LYS A 204 -7.42 -6.91 15.81
CA LYS A 204 -6.01 -6.79 16.18
C LYS A 204 -5.27 -8.13 16.16
N GLN A 205 -5.90 -9.20 16.59
CA GLN A 205 -5.33 -10.56 16.55
C GLN A 205 -5.17 -11.04 15.11
N THR A 206 -6.18 -10.87 14.26
CA THR A 206 -6.11 -11.18 12.82
C THR A 206 -4.99 -10.39 12.15
N LEU A 207 -4.87 -9.09 12.44
CA LEU A 207 -3.78 -8.25 11.93
C LEU A 207 -2.40 -8.78 12.36
N ALA A 208 -2.23 -9.13 13.63
CA ALA A 208 -0.97 -9.69 14.13
C ALA A 208 -0.63 -11.02 13.44
N ALA A 209 -1.60 -11.94 13.32
CA ALA A 209 -1.40 -13.21 12.63
C ALA A 209 -1.02 -13.03 11.15
N LYS A 210 -1.68 -12.11 10.44
CA LYS A 210 -1.35 -11.79 9.04
C LYS A 210 0.05 -11.20 8.90
N ARG A 211 0.49 -10.33 9.83
CA ARG A 211 1.87 -9.82 9.86
C ARG A 211 2.91 -10.93 10.03
N THR A 212 2.69 -11.85 10.97
CA THR A 212 3.57 -13.00 11.16
C THR A 212 3.65 -13.90 9.92
N ILE A 213 2.54 -14.11 9.21
CA ILE A 213 2.55 -14.89 7.96
C ILE A 213 3.36 -14.15 6.89
N ALA A 214 3.17 -12.83 6.75
CA ALA A 214 3.91 -12.02 5.78
C ALA A 214 5.43 -12.06 6.06
N GLU A 215 5.84 -11.92 7.32
CA GLU A 215 7.25 -12.05 7.73
C GLU A 215 7.82 -13.43 7.40
N LYS A 216 7.06 -14.51 7.64
CA LYS A 216 7.48 -15.88 7.27
C LYS A 216 7.68 -16.04 5.77
N ILE A 217 6.77 -15.51 4.95
CA ILE A 217 6.88 -15.54 3.49
C ILE A 217 8.13 -14.76 3.05
N GLN A 218 8.34 -13.55 3.58
CA GLN A 218 9.50 -12.73 3.27
C GLN A 218 10.81 -13.46 3.62
N ASN A 219 10.88 -14.08 4.79
CA ASN A 219 12.06 -14.85 5.20
C ASN A 219 12.27 -16.09 4.32
N SER A 220 11.20 -16.80 3.94
CA SER A 220 11.29 -17.96 3.04
C SER A 220 11.82 -17.57 1.66
N VAL A 221 11.35 -16.46 1.10
CA VAL A 221 11.83 -15.93 -0.19
C VAL A 221 13.31 -15.53 -0.11
N MET A 222 13.70 -14.86 0.98
CA MET A 222 15.10 -14.49 1.21
C MET A 222 16.00 -15.72 1.37
N GLN A 223 15.54 -16.74 2.09
CA GLN A 223 16.27 -18.00 2.24
C GLN A 223 16.41 -18.72 0.90
N GLY A 224 15.32 -18.86 0.13
CA GLY A 224 15.35 -19.47 -1.19
C GLY A 224 16.31 -18.74 -2.14
N ARG A 225 16.36 -17.41 -2.10
CA ARG A 225 17.35 -16.63 -2.86
C ARG A 225 18.80 -16.93 -2.43
N GLN A 226 19.05 -17.05 -1.13
CA GLN A 226 20.38 -17.41 -0.62
C GLN A 226 20.77 -18.82 -1.03
N ASP A 227 19.83 -19.76 -1.00
CA ASP A 227 20.05 -21.15 -1.39
C ASP A 227 20.38 -21.24 -2.89
N VAL A 228 19.65 -20.52 -3.76
CA VAL A 228 19.95 -20.44 -5.20
C VAL A 228 21.33 -19.85 -5.46
N GLU A 229 21.70 -18.74 -4.81
CA GLU A 229 23.04 -18.14 -4.99
C GLU A 229 24.16 -19.07 -4.48
N LYS A 230 23.91 -19.79 -3.38
CA LYS A 230 24.84 -20.79 -2.86
C LYS A 230 25.00 -21.95 -3.84
N THR A 231 23.91 -22.53 -4.32
CA THR A 231 23.93 -23.61 -5.33
C THR A 231 24.65 -23.14 -6.59
N LYS A 232 24.37 -21.93 -7.09
CA LYS A 232 25.08 -21.35 -8.24
C LYS A 232 26.60 -21.27 -7.99
N ALA A 233 27.03 -20.80 -6.83
CA ALA A 233 28.45 -20.72 -6.51
C ALA A 233 29.10 -22.11 -6.40
N GLU A 234 28.42 -23.08 -5.81
CA GLU A 234 28.88 -24.47 -5.72
C GLU A 234 28.96 -25.13 -7.11
N THR A 235 27.96 -24.91 -7.97
CA THR A 235 27.93 -25.37 -9.36
C THR A 235 29.09 -24.78 -10.17
N VAL A 236 29.31 -23.46 -10.11
CA VAL A 236 30.46 -22.82 -10.78
C VAL A 236 31.77 -23.43 -10.32
N LYS A 237 31.95 -23.60 -9.00
CA LYS A 237 33.16 -24.22 -8.43
C LYS A 237 33.37 -25.66 -8.90
N ALA A 238 32.30 -26.44 -9.02
CA ALA A 238 32.36 -27.81 -9.51
C ALA A 238 32.77 -27.85 -10.99
N PHE A 239 32.22 -26.96 -11.82
CA PHE A 239 32.61 -26.83 -13.23
C PHE A 239 34.05 -26.36 -13.40
N ASP A 240 34.51 -25.39 -12.63
CA ASP A 240 35.91 -24.94 -12.65
C ASP A 240 36.86 -26.10 -12.33
N ALA A 241 36.52 -26.93 -11.35
CA ALA A 241 37.30 -28.12 -11.00
C ALA A 241 37.28 -29.18 -12.12
N LEU A 242 36.14 -29.36 -12.79
CA LEU A 242 36.02 -30.26 -13.94
C LEU A 242 36.88 -29.80 -15.12
N VAL A 243 36.80 -28.52 -15.48
CA VAL A 243 37.61 -27.90 -16.55
C VAL A 243 39.09 -28.05 -16.24
N ALA A 244 39.53 -27.74 -15.02
CA ALA A 244 40.92 -27.90 -14.61
C ALA A 244 41.40 -29.38 -14.72
N SER A 245 40.55 -30.33 -14.33
CA SER A 245 40.82 -31.77 -14.45
C SER A 245 40.95 -32.21 -15.91
N ILE A 246 40.06 -31.73 -16.79
CA ILE A 246 40.08 -32.01 -18.23
C ILE A 246 41.33 -31.43 -18.87
N GLU A 247 41.67 -30.15 -18.65
CA GLU A 247 42.87 -29.53 -19.20
C GLU A 247 44.15 -30.24 -18.74
N THR A 248 44.22 -30.62 -17.46
CA THR A 248 45.36 -31.40 -16.94
C THR A 248 45.47 -32.77 -17.63
N ARG A 249 44.34 -33.48 -17.84
CA ARG A 249 44.32 -34.79 -18.50
C ARG A 249 44.63 -34.69 -19.99
N LYS A 250 44.13 -33.66 -20.66
CA LYS A 250 44.44 -33.32 -22.06
C LYS A 250 45.93 -33.12 -22.26
N GLY A 251 46.58 -32.32 -21.40
CA GLY A 251 48.04 -32.13 -21.43
C GLY A 251 48.80 -33.46 -21.35
N ARG A 252 48.46 -34.31 -20.38
CA ARG A 252 49.08 -35.66 -20.23
C ARG A 252 48.85 -36.58 -21.43
N LEU A 253 47.69 -36.48 -22.08
CA LEU A 253 47.39 -37.30 -23.25
C LEU A 253 48.25 -36.86 -24.45
N ILE A 254 48.37 -35.55 -24.68
CA ILE A 254 49.21 -34.98 -25.74
C ILE A 254 50.68 -35.34 -25.50
N GLU A 255 51.19 -35.15 -24.29
CA GLU A 255 52.57 -35.51 -23.91
C GLU A 255 52.88 -36.98 -24.21
N ARG A 256 51.97 -37.90 -23.85
CA ARG A 256 52.14 -39.33 -24.17
C ARG A 256 52.14 -39.62 -25.67
N LEU A 257 51.34 -38.90 -26.45
CA LEU A 257 51.32 -39.05 -27.91
C LEU A 257 52.64 -38.58 -28.51
N GLU A 258 53.16 -37.43 -28.06
CA GLU A 258 54.45 -36.88 -28.47
C GLU A 258 55.62 -37.80 -28.08
N GLU A 259 55.62 -38.36 -26.86
CA GLU A 259 56.62 -39.35 -26.43
C GLU A 259 56.62 -40.60 -27.32
N LYS A 260 55.43 -41.12 -27.64
CA LYS A 260 55.28 -42.30 -28.52
C LYS A 260 55.71 -42.00 -29.95
N GLN A 261 55.40 -40.81 -30.46
CA GLN A 261 55.86 -40.36 -31.77
C GLN A 261 57.40 -40.26 -31.80
N LYS A 262 57.99 -39.56 -30.83
CA LYS A 262 59.45 -39.38 -30.73
C LYS A 262 60.19 -40.71 -30.62
N ALA A 263 59.67 -41.66 -29.83
CA ALA A 263 60.25 -42.99 -29.73
C ALA A 263 60.19 -43.76 -31.06
N ALA A 264 59.08 -43.65 -31.80
CA ALA A 264 58.94 -44.27 -33.12
C ALA A 264 59.88 -43.63 -34.15
N GLU A 265 60.05 -42.30 -34.12
CA GLU A 265 60.99 -41.56 -34.97
C GLU A 265 62.44 -41.96 -34.67
N GLN A 266 62.84 -42.05 -33.39
CA GLN A 266 64.17 -42.50 -32.99
C GLN A 266 64.46 -43.94 -33.45
N GLN A 267 63.46 -44.83 -33.37
CA GLN A 267 63.61 -46.20 -33.87
C GLN A 267 63.77 -46.23 -35.39
N ALA A 268 63.02 -45.39 -36.12
CA ALA A 268 63.16 -45.27 -37.57
C ALA A 268 64.54 -44.71 -37.97
N GLU A 269 65.03 -43.69 -37.27
CA GLU A 269 66.34 -43.08 -37.50
C GLU A 269 67.50 -44.06 -37.27
N ALA A 270 67.40 -44.89 -36.22
CA ALA A 270 68.40 -45.91 -35.93
C ALA A 270 68.46 -46.98 -37.04
N LEU A 271 67.31 -47.43 -37.53
CA LEU A 271 67.22 -48.36 -38.66
C LEU A 271 67.76 -47.73 -39.95
N PHE A 272 67.44 -46.45 -40.19
CA PHE A 272 67.93 -45.70 -41.34
C PHE A 272 69.45 -45.58 -41.32
N SER A 273 70.03 -45.21 -40.17
CA SER A 273 71.49 -45.13 -39.98
C SER A 273 72.18 -46.46 -40.22
N GLN A 274 71.60 -47.57 -39.75
CA GLN A 274 72.12 -48.91 -40.00
C GLN A 274 72.11 -49.24 -41.49
N LEU A 275 70.99 -48.99 -42.18
CA LEU A 275 70.90 -49.24 -43.63
C LEU A 275 71.87 -48.37 -44.43
N GLN A 276 72.11 -47.11 -44.02
CA GLN A 276 73.10 -46.26 -44.67
C GLN A 276 74.52 -46.83 -44.54
N LEU A 277 74.89 -47.36 -43.37
CA LEU A 277 76.19 -48.02 -43.19
C LEU A 277 76.33 -49.25 -44.11
N GLU A 278 75.30 -50.10 -44.15
CA GLU A 278 75.27 -51.27 -45.05
C GLU A 278 75.41 -50.86 -46.52
N ILE A 279 74.72 -49.80 -46.95
CA ILE A 279 74.86 -49.25 -48.31
C ILE A 279 76.29 -48.78 -48.58
N THR A 280 76.91 -48.03 -47.67
CA THR A 280 78.29 -47.55 -47.87
C THR A 280 79.32 -48.67 -47.94
N GLU A 281 79.12 -49.77 -47.19
CA GLU A 281 79.98 -50.94 -47.24
C GLU A 281 79.83 -51.70 -48.56
N ILE A 282 78.59 -51.83 -49.05
CA ILE A 282 78.30 -52.41 -50.36
C ILE A 282 78.91 -51.56 -51.48
N ASP A 283 78.71 -50.24 -51.46
CA ASP A 283 79.29 -49.31 -52.46
C ASP A 283 80.82 -49.39 -52.46
N HIS A 284 81.46 -49.41 -51.29
CA HIS A 284 82.91 -49.58 -51.19
C HIS A 284 83.39 -50.91 -51.80
N THR A 285 82.62 -51.98 -51.59
CA THR A 285 82.92 -53.29 -52.20
C THR A 285 82.78 -53.25 -53.71
N ILE A 286 81.77 -52.55 -54.24
CA ILE A 286 81.59 -52.34 -55.69
C ILE A 286 82.79 -51.58 -56.28
N THR A 287 83.17 -50.44 -55.70
CA THR A 287 84.33 -49.66 -56.21
C THR A 287 85.60 -50.50 -56.24
N LYS A 288 85.86 -51.31 -55.21
CA LYS A 288 87.02 -52.20 -55.19
C LYS A 288 86.97 -53.29 -56.27
N LEU A 289 85.78 -53.82 -56.56
CA LEU A 289 85.58 -54.79 -57.65
C LEU A 289 85.77 -54.14 -59.03
N GLU A 290 85.28 -52.92 -59.22
CA GLU A 290 85.49 -52.13 -60.45
C GLU A 290 86.99 -51.88 -60.67
N GLU A 291 87.73 -51.40 -59.66
CA GLU A 291 89.19 -51.20 -59.72
C GLU A 291 89.96 -52.49 -60.08
N LEU A 292 89.55 -53.64 -59.51
CA LEU A 292 90.16 -54.93 -59.85
C LEU A 292 89.84 -55.33 -61.30
N SER A 293 88.63 -55.06 -61.80
CA SER A 293 88.23 -55.43 -63.16
C SER A 293 88.98 -54.67 -64.27
N GLU A 294 89.49 -53.47 -63.96
CA GLU A 294 90.29 -52.66 -64.88
C GLU A 294 91.78 -53.04 -64.91
N THR A 295 92.23 -53.93 -64.01
CA THR A 295 93.64 -54.37 -63.99
C THR A 295 93.94 -55.51 -64.98
N GLU A 296 94.99 -55.36 -65.79
CA GLU A 296 95.48 -56.36 -66.77
C GLU A 296 96.35 -57.49 -66.16
N ASP A 297 96.51 -57.53 -64.83
CA ASP A 297 97.35 -58.51 -64.12
C ASP A 297 96.52 -59.69 -63.58
N ASP A 298 96.52 -60.79 -64.34
CA ASP A 298 95.79 -62.03 -64.03
C ASP A 298 96.10 -62.61 -62.64
N PHE A 299 97.30 -62.38 -62.10
CA PHE A 299 97.68 -62.89 -60.77
C PHE A 299 97.04 -62.06 -59.65
N ARG A 300 96.94 -60.74 -59.82
CA ARG A 300 96.26 -59.84 -58.86
C ARG A 300 94.75 -60.01 -58.86
N LEU A 301 94.17 -60.35 -60.02
CA LEU A 301 92.76 -60.74 -60.12
C LEU A 301 92.46 -61.97 -59.27
N LEU A 302 93.30 -63.01 -59.34
CA LEU A 302 93.09 -64.25 -58.57
C LEU A 302 93.35 -64.11 -57.07
N GLN A 303 94.28 -63.24 -56.66
CA GLN A 303 94.62 -63.02 -55.25
C GLN A 303 93.71 -61.98 -54.56
N GLY A 304 93.11 -61.07 -55.33
CA GLY A 304 92.38 -59.90 -54.84
C GLY A 304 90.86 -60.05 -54.72
N LEU A 305 90.27 -61.13 -55.25
CA LEU A 305 88.83 -61.38 -55.20
C LEU A 305 88.31 -61.28 -53.75
N PRO A 306 87.51 -60.25 -53.41
CA PRO A 306 86.88 -60.16 -52.12
C PRO A 306 85.93 -61.34 -51.93
N SER A 307 85.93 -61.98 -50.77
CA SER A 307 84.82 -62.85 -50.39
C SER A 307 83.55 -62.01 -50.43
N VAL A 308 82.65 -62.32 -51.36
CA VAL A 308 81.33 -61.67 -51.45
C VAL A 308 80.73 -61.68 -50.05
N PRO A 309 80.29 -60.53 -49.51
CA PRO A 309 79.60 -60.53 -48.23
C PRO A 309 78.41 -61.46 -48.43
N SER A 310 78.41 -62.60 -47.74
CA SER A 310 77.27 -63.51 -47.72
C SER A 310 76.08 -62.66 -47.31
N THR A 311 75.22 -62.35 -48.27
CA THR A 311 74.00 -61.59 -48.02
C THR A 311 73.21 -62.40 -47.00
N SER A 312 73.32 -62.03 -45.73
CA SER A 312 72.43 -62.49 -44.71
C SER A 312 71.04 -62.13 -45.22
N ASN A 313 70.27 -63.15 -45.57
CA ASN A 313 68.87 -63.05 -45.97
C ASN A 313 67.96 -62.58 -44.81
N SER A 314 68.46 -61.70 -43.93
CA SER A 314 67.59 -60.86 -43.13
C SER A 314 67.05 -59.78 -44.05
N LYS A 315 65.95 -60.11 -44.77
CA LYS A 315 65.07 -59.07 -45.33
C LYS A 315 64.93 -58.00 -44.24
N PRO A 316 65.32 -56.73 -44.46
CA PRO A 316 64.85 -55.68 -43.59
C PRO A 316 63.35 -55.65 -43.85
N HIS A 317 62.59 -56.31 -42.98
CA HIS A 317 61.14 -56.25 -43.02
C HIS A 317 60.75 -54.87 -42.50
N PHE A 318 61.15 -53.83 -43.22
CA PHE A 318 60.52 -52.53 -43.12
C PHE A 318 59.13 -52.72 -43.71
N SER A 319 58.23 -53.23 -42.87
CA SER A 319 56.81 -53.08 -43.05
C SER A 319 56.58 -51.56 -43.08
N ALA A 320 56.58 -50.99 -44.28
CA ALA A 320 56.31 -49.57 -44.54
C ALA A 320 54.95 -49.10 -44.00
N ARG A 321 54.12 -50.01 -43.47
CA ARG A 321 53.03 -49.65 -42.57
C ARG A 321 53.57 -49.30 -41.19
N VAL A 322 54.00 -48.04 -41.09
CA VAL A 322 53.69 -47.07 -40.03
C VAL A 322 52.54 -47.60 -39.15
N ARG A 323 52.90 -48.34 -38.09
CA ARG A 323 52.01 -48.81 -37.02
C ARG A 323 51.60 -47.73 -35.97
N PRO A 324 51.67 -46.41 -36.25
CA PRO A 324 50.95 -45.38 -35.48
C PRO A 324 49.44 -45.21 -35.72
N LEU A 325 48.92 -45.47 -36.93
CA LEU A 325 47.58 -44.96 -37.31
C LEU A 325 46.40 -45.60 -36.52
N LEU A 326 46.48 -46.89 -36.18
CA LEU A 326 45.41 -47.58 -35.46
C LEU A 326 45.25 -47.08 -34.00
N ASN A 327 46.34 -46.63 -33.37
CA ASN A 327 46.27 -46.08 -32.01
C ASN A 327 45.71 -44.65 -32.02
N LEU A 328 46.06 -43.84 -33.02
CA LEU A 328 45.58 -42.46 -33.13
C LEU A 328 44.07 -42.39 -33.38
N GLU A 329 43.56 -43.23 -34.28
CA GLU A 329 42.13 -43.30 -34.57
C GLU A 329 41.31 -43.79 -33.36
N THR A 330 41.88 -44.72 -32.58
CA THR A 330 41.29 -45.19 -31.32
C THR A 330 41.23 -44.08 -30.28
N VAL A 331 42.30 -43.28 -30.14
CA VAL A 331 42.33 -42.12 -29.23
C VAL A 331 41.33 -41.06 -29.66
N ARG A 332 41.29 -40.71 -30.96
CA ARG A 332 40.34 -39.74 -31.53
C ARG A 332 38.90 -40.16 -31.26
N SER A 333 38.57 -41.41 -31.55
CA SER A 333 37.23 -41.97 -31.31
C SER A 333 36.88 -42.01 -29.82
N ALA A 334 37.84 -42.26 -28.94
CA ALA A 334 37.62 -42.25 -27.49
C ALA A 334 37.34 -40.84 -26.93
N VAL A 335 38.06 -39.83 -27.42
CA VAL A 335 37.83 -38.43 -27.04
C VAL A 335 36.47 -37.95 -27.54
N ALA A 336 36.09 -38.29 -28.77
CA ALA A 336 34.77 -37.94 -29.33
C ALA A 336 33.62 -38.53 -28.51
N ARG A 337 33.71 -39.80 -28.09
CA ARG A 337 32.70 -40.40 -27.20
C ARG A 337 32.63 -39.71 -25.83
N MET A 338 33.77 -39.30 -25.28
CA MET A 338 33.80 -38.57 -24.00
C MET A 338 33.14 -37.20 -24.12
N GLU A 339 33.34 -36.51 -25.24
CA GLU A 339 32.67 -35.24 -25.54
C GLU A 339 31.16 -35.41 -25.69
N GLU A 340 30.72 -36.40 -26.45
CA GLU A 340 29.30 -36.72 -26.65
C GLU A 340 28.60 -37.00 -25.31
N THR A 341 29.15 -37.91 -24.50
CA THR A 341 28.60 -38.22 -23.16
C THR A 341 28.58 -36.99 -22.24
N LEU A 342 29.63 -36.15 -22.28
CA LEU A 342 29.65 -34.94 -21.45
C LEU A 342 28.54 -33.98 -21.86
N ASN A 343 28.31 -33.78 -23.16
CA ASN A 343 27.27 -32.89 -23.65
C ASN A 343 25.87 -33.41 -23.33
N GLU A 344 25.62 -34.71 -23.48
CA GLU A 344 24.33 -35.35 -23.11
C GLU A 344 24.01 -35.16 -21.63
N GLU A 345 24.99 -35.34 -20.74
CA GLU A 345 24.80 -35.12 -19.30
C GLU A 345 24.55 -33.64 -18.98
N MET A 346 25.21 -32.71 -19.70
CA MET A 346 24.98 -31.27 -19.53
C MET A 346 23.57 -30.86 -19.93
N ASP A 347 23.08 -31.37 -21.07
CA ASP A 347 21.72 -31.11 -21.54
C ASP A 347 20.69 -31.68 -20.55
N SER A 348 20.91 -32.89 -20.05
CA SER A 348 20.07 -33.53 -19.01
C SER A 348 19.95 -32.66 -17.74
N ILE A 349 21.07 -32.13 -17.24
CA ILE A 349 21.08 -31.25 -16.06
C ILE A 349 20.29 -29.95 -16.32
N ILE A 350 20.37 -29.39 -17.54
CA ILE A 350 19.62 -28.18 -17.91
C ILE A 350 18.12 -28.47 -17.95
N GLU A 351 17.72 -29.60 -18.54
CA GLU A 351 16.32 -30.02 -18.58
C GLU A 351 15.73 -30.24 -17.17
N GLU A 352 16.50 -30.80 -16.23
CA GLU A 352 16.05 -30.96 -14.84
C GLU A 352 15.72 -29.61 -14.16
N VAL A 353 16.48 -28.55 -14.46
CA VAL A 353 16.22 -27.20 -13.92
C VAL A 353 14.92 -26.62 -14.46
N ASP A 354 14.65 -26.81 -15.76
CA ASP A 354 13.45 -26.29 -16.44
C ASP A 354 12.15 -26.99 -16.01
N LEU A 355 12.24 -28.22 -15.47
CA LEU A 355 11.07 -28.97 -14.98
C LEU A 355 10.54 -28.45 -13.63
N VAL A 356 11.38 -27.79 -12.83
CA VAL A 356 11.01 -27.28 -11.50
C VAL A 356 9.96 -26.16 -11.57
N ASP A 357 9.88 -25.42 -12.68
CA ASP A 357 8.93 -24.31 -12.87
C ASP A 357 7.46 -24.75 -13.06
N LYS A 358 7.19 -26.05 -13.27
CA LYS A 358 5.84 -26.54 -13.61
C LYS A 358 5.01 -27.04 -12.42
N GLU A 359 5.60 -27.31 -11.26
CA GLU A 359 4.91 -27.98 -10.14
C GLU A 359 4.51 -27.06 -8.98
N GLU A 360 5.08 -25.86 -8.83
CA GLU A 360 4.76 -24.97 -7.69
C GLU A 360 3.89 -23.78 -8.05
N THR A 361 2.61 -24.02 -8.38
CA THR A 361 1.59 -22.98 -8.15
C THR A 361 1.32 -22.85 -6.65
N VAL A 362 2.14 -22.04 -5.97
CA VAL A 362 2.00 -21.59 -4.57
C VAL A 362 0.62 -20.92 -4.29
N GLU A 363 -0.15 -20.63 -5.34
CA GLU A 363 -1.49 -20.02 -5.25
C GLU A 363 -2.52 -20.87 -4.49
N GLU A 364 -2.44 -22.20 -4.48
CA GLU A 364 -3.56 -23.04 -4.00
C GLU A 364 -3.63 -23.12 -2.46
N SER A 365 -2.48 -23.12 -1.77
CA SER A 365 -2.38 -23.22 -0.30
C SER A 365 -2.71 -21.90 0.42
N VAL A 366 -2.37 -20.76 -0.18
CA VAL A 366 -2.69 -19.43 0.37
C VAL A 366 -4.15 -19.06 0.12
N ARG A 367 -4.71 -19.46 -1.02
CA ARG A 367 -6.10 -19.16 -1.40
C ARG A 367 -7.13 -19.93 -0.59
N THR A 368 -6.88 -21.20 -0.28
CA THR A 368 -7.77 -22.03 0.57
C THR A 368 -7.83 -21.51 2.01
N LYS A 369 -6.70 -21.19 2.64
CA LYS A 369 -6.67 -20.62 4.00
C LYS A 369 -7.25 -19.22 4.08
N THR A 370 -7.09 -18.40 3.04
CA THR A 370 -7.66 -17.04 3.02
C THR A 370 -9.18 -17.08 2.77
N LYS A 371 -9.68 -17.98 1.91
CA LYS A 371 -11.13 -18.16 1.70
C LYS A 371 -11.86 -18.64 2.95
N MET A 372 -11.27 -19.55 3.75
CA MET A 372 -11.89 -20.02 5.00
C MET A 372 -12.05 -18.87 6.01
N VAL A 373 -11.02 -18.04 6.20
CA VAL A 373 -11.06 -16.92 7.16
C VAL A 373 -12.05 -15.83 6.73
N PHE A 374 -12.09 -15.47 5.44
CA PHE A 374 -13.01 -14.44 4.95
C PHE A 374 -14.48 -14.91 4.95
N ASN A 375 -14.77 -16.19 4.66
CA ASN A 375 -16.13 -16.71 4.73
C ASN A 375 -16.65 -16.81 6.17
N ASP A 376 -15.79 -17.13 7.14
CA ASP A 376 -16.19 -17.15 8.56
C ASP A 376 -16.47 -15.75 9.10
N GLU A 377 -15.66 -14.74 8.75
CA GLU A 377 -15.89 -13.34 9.16
C GLU A 377 -17.12 -12.71 8.48
N LEU A 378 -17.31 -12.93 7.17
CA LEU A 378 -18.50 -12.45 6.46
C LEU A 378 -19.77 -13.17 6.94
N GLY A 379 -19.68 -14.48 7.21
CA GLY A 379 -20.77 -15.27 7.78
C GLY A 379 -21.13 -14.85 9.21
N MET A 380 -20.16 -14.40 10.01
CA MET A 380 -20.39 -13.82 11.33
C MET A 380 -21.05 -12.44 11.25
N ILE A 381 -20.58 -11.56 10.35
CA ILE A 381 -21.20 -10.24 10.12
C ILE A 381 -22.62 -10.40 9.58
N GLN A 382 -22.84 -11.27 8.60
CA GLN A 382 -24.18 -11.60 8.11
C GLN A 382 -25.06 -12.15 9.23
N ARG A 383 -24.58 -13.02 10.13
CA ARG A 383 -25.39 -13.50 11.27
C ARG A 383 -25.71 -12.42 12.30
N VAL A 384 -24.80 -11.46 12.51
CA VAL A 384 -25.00 -10.35 13.46
C VAL A 384 -25.94 -9.27 12.90
N PHE A 385 -26.01 -9.12 11.58
CA PHE A 385 -26.83 -8.10 10.91
C PHE A 385 -27.94 -8.65 9.99
N SER A 386 -28.18 -9.96 9.96
CA SER A 386 -29.24 -10.55 9.13
C SER A 386 -30.61 -10.26 9.74
N VAL A 387 -31.40 -9.45 9.04
CA VAL A 387 -32.84 -9.30 9.31
C VAL A 387 -33.61 -10.15 8.29
N ASN A 388 -34.61 -10.88 8.76
CA ASN A 388 -35.45 -11.72 7.93
C ASN A 388 -36.47 -10.86 7.15
N VAL A 389 -36.08 -10.38 5.96
CA VAL A 389 -36.93 -9.54 5.13
C VAL A 389 -38.04 -10.38 4.47
N THR A 390 -39.29 -9.98 4.65
CA THR A 390 -40.46 -10.55 3.96
C THR A 390 -41.22 -9.43 3.25
N LEU A 391 -41.68 -9.69 2.03
CA LEU A 391 -42.38 -8.68 1.22
C LEU A 391 -43.82 -8.51 1.72
N ASP A 392 -44.24 -7.27 1.92
CA ASP A 392 -45.61 -6.94 2.34
C ASP A 392 -46.58 -6.98 1.13
N PRO A 393 -47.61 -7.85 1.14
CA PRO A 393 -48.56 -7.97 0.06
C PRO A 393 -49.41 -6.72 -0.19
N LYS A 394 -49.53 -5.82 0.79
CA LYS A 394 -50.41 -4.64 0.70
C LYS A 394 -49.76 -3.45 -0.02
N THR A 395 -48.44 -3.43 -0.07
CA THR A 395 -47.63 -2.40 -0.75
C THR A 395 -47.04 -2.89 -2.08
N ALA A 396 -47.15 -4.20 -2.36
CA ALA A 396 -46.71 -4.79 -3.62
C ALA A 396 -47.63 -4.40 -4.78
N HIS A 397 -47.02 -4.17 -5.96
CA HIS A 397 -47.75 -3.86 -7.19
C HIS A 397 -48.74 -5.00 -7.53
N PRO A 398 -49.98 -4.72 -8.00
CA PRO A 398 -51.02 -5.75 -8.22
C PRO A 398 -50.63 -6.89 -9.18
N SER A 399 -49.66 -6.64 -10.05
CA SER A 399 -49.12 -7.62 -11.00
C SER A 399 -48.04 -8.53 -10.40
N LEU A 400 -47.79 -8.49 -9.09
CA LEU A 400 -46.66 -9.17 -8.45
C LEU A 400 -47.20 -10.30 -7.56
N ILE A 401 -47.00 -11.55 -7.96
CA ILE A 401 -47.50 -12.72 -7.24
C ILE A 401 -46.40 -13.18 -6.28
N LEU A 402 -46.65 -13.09 -4.97
CA LEU A 402 -45.69 -13.53 -3.96
C LEU A 402 -45.84 -15.03 -3.67
N SER A 403 -44.72 -15.73 -3.50
CA SER A 403 -44.72 -17.13 -3.04
C SER A 403 -45.34 -17.25 -1.64
N GLY A 404 -45.80 -18.45 -1.25
CA GLY A 404 -46.45 -18.68 0.05
C GLY A 404 -45.60 -18.29 1.28
N ASN A 405 -44.27 -18.23 1.12
CA ASN A 405 -43.33 -17.78 2.16
C ASN A 405 -42.91 -16.29 2.03
N ARG A 406 -43.49 -15.54 1.08
CA ARG A 406 -43.30 -14.09 0.84
C ARG A 406 -41.85 -13.63 0.64
N LYS A 407 -40.99 -14.53 0.17
CA LYS A 407 -39.56 -14.29 -0.10
C LYS A 407 -39.20 -14.32 -1.59
N GLN A 408 -40.17 -14.59 -2.46
CA GLN A 408 -39.99 -14.66 -3.90
C GLN A 408 -41.16 -13.95 -4.59
N ARG A 409 -40.89 -13.32 -5.74
CA ARG A 409 -41.93 -12.76 -6.62
C ARG A 409 -41.97 -13.52 -7.94
N CYS A 410 -43.18 -13.66 -8.48
CA CYS A 410 -43.45 -14.13 -9.83
C CYS A 410 -44.19 -13.03 -10.61
N TYR A 411 -43.79 -12.83 -11.86
CA TYR A 411 -44.50 -11.96 -12.79
C TYR A 411 -45.47 -12.78 -13.65
N PRO A 412 -46.70 -12.30 -13.91
CA PRO A 412 -47.58 -12.92 -14.88
C PRO A 412 -47.11 -12.54 -16.28
N THR A 413 -46.32 -13.39 -16.93
CA THR A 413 -46.10 -13.29 -18.38
C THR A 413 -47.38 -13.69 -19.10
N CYS A 414 -47.90 -12.78 -19.93
CA CYS A 414 -49.22 -12.90 -20.55
C CYS A 414 -49.30 -14.05 -21.57
N ARG A 415 -50.52 -14.57 -21.65
CA ARG A 415 -51.07 -15.62 -22.52
C ARG A 415 -50.52 -15.59 -23.94
N LEU A 416 -49.88 -16.68 -24.34
CA LEU A 416 -50.05 -17.39 -25.62
C LEU A 416 -49.36 -18.75 -25.50
N ARG A 417 -49.91 -19.74 -26.20
CA ARG A 417 -49.68 -21.18 -26.01
C ARG A 417 -48.19 -21.57 -25.99
N LEU A 418 -47.86 -22.51 -25.09
CA LEU A 418 -46.62 -23.32 -25.00
C LEU A 418 -45.32 -22.57 -24.64
N CYS A 419 -44.92 -22.58 -23.35
CA CYS A 419 -43.56 -22.92 -22.85
C CYS A 419 -43.24 -22.35 -21.44
N SER A 420 -42.52 -23.19 -20.68
CA SER A 420 -41.60 -22.92 -19.55
C SER A 420 -42.15 -22.57 -18.13
N PRO A 421 -41.52 -23.12 -17.06
CA PRO A 421 -41.89 -22.83 -15.67
C PRO A 421 -41.45 -21.41 -15.25
N CYS A 422 -42.23 -20.80 -14.36
CA CYS A 422 -42.05 -19.46 -13.82
C CYS A 422 -40.60 -19.14 -13.45
N VAL A 423 -40.09 -17.98 -13.90
CA VAL A 423 -38.80 -17.44 -13.46
C VAL A 423 -38.97 -16.92 -12.03
N CYS A 424 -38.59 -17.73 -11.04
CA CYS A 424 -38.54 -17.34 -9.65
C CYS A 424 -37.20 -16.66 -9.34
N GLU A 425 -37.17 -15.34 -9.26
CA GLU A 425 -36.03 -14.63 -8.68
C GLU A 425 -36.10 -14.75 -7.15
N ARG A 426 -35.10 -15.41 -6.54
CA ARG A 426 -34.88 -15.31 -5.09
C ARG A 426 -34.35 -13.92 -4.79
N ALA A 427 -34.86 -13.28 -3.74
CA ALA A 427 -34.16 -12.15 -3.14
C ALA A 427 -32.76 -12.64 -2.75
N ALA A 428 -31.73 -12.15 -3.45
CA ALA A 428 -30.35 -12.50 -3.19
C ALA A 428 -30.00 -12.01 -1.78
N VAL A 429 -29.77 -12.96 -0.87
CA VAL A 429 -29.08 -12.69 0.39
C VAL A 429 -27.60 -12.65 0.02
N SER A 430 -27.02 -11.46 0.00
CA SER A 430 -25.59 -11.20 -0.12
C SER A 430 -25.21 -10.18 0.93
#